data_AF-A0A961NK71-F1
#
_entry.id   AF-A0A961NK71-F1
#
_cell.length_a   1.000
_cell.length_b   1.000
_cell.length_c   1.000
_cell.angle_alpha   90.00
_cell.angle_beta   90.00
_cell.angle_gamma   90.00
#
_symmetry.space_group_name_H-M   'P 1'
#
loop_
_entity.id
_entity.type
_entity.pdbx_description
1 polymer ?
#
loop_
_entity_poly.entity_id
_entity_poly.type
_entity_poly.pdbx_seq_one_letter_code
_entity_poly.pdbx_strand_id
1 'polypeptide(L)'
;MEKLKHLIPALLILLVAGGIDLAIRFNRQARLEAAYKQLPDRILARMSLEQKIGQLLHVSLQSDNIDPTIRREIQEHHVGGVILFSRNLGTPENIQKLTSDMQNLAKANQGVPLLISIDQEGGRVARLRDNGATEFPAAMTIGQSGDPDFARASALVTGYEMDRLGINLVLAPVLDINNNPLNPVINTRSYGESDAVVERMSLAYQAGALQALSGPVIKHFPGHGDTAVDSHLALPKIERDLTDLESLELKPF
;
A
#
# COMPACT_ATOMS: atom_id res chain seq x y z
N MET A 1 -4.89 44.50 -45.93
CA MET A 1 -3.59 44.41 -45.24
C MET A 1 -3.56 45.09 -43.87
N GLU A 2 -4.34 46.15 -43.63
CA GLU A 2 -4.28 46.94 -42.38
C GLU A 2 -4.79 46.21 -41.14
N LYS A 3 -5.85 45.39 -41.27
CA LYS A 3 -6.40 44.57 -40.17
C LYS A 3 -5.45 43.48 -39.65
N LEU A 4 -4.45 43.07 -40.43
CA LEU A 4 -3.48 42.02 -40.04
C LEU A 4 -2.36 42.56 -39.14
N LYS A 5 -2.07 43.87 -39.19
CA LYS A 5 -1.01 44.52 -38.40
C LYS A 5 -1.29 44.54 -36.90
N HIS A 6 -2.55 44.50 -36.50
CA HIS A 6 -2.96 44.45 -35.09
C HIS A 6 -3.12 43.02 -34.56
N LEU A 7 -3.22 42.01 -35.44
CA LEU A 7 -3.34 40.61 -35.05
C LEU A 7 -2.00 40.01 -34.60
N ILE A 8 -0.91 40.39 -35.28
CA ILE A 8 0.44 39.85 -35.00
C ILE A 8 0.94 40.20 -33.59
N PRO A 9 0.84 41.46 -33.10
CA PRO A 9 1.25 41.81 -31.73
C PRO A 9 0.41 41.12 -30.66
N ALA A 10 -0.91 41.00 -30.89
CA ALA A 10 -1.81 40.32 -29.96
C ALA A 10 -1.49 38.81 -29.85
N LEU A 11 -1.18 38.16 -30.97
CA LEU A 11 -0.76 36.76 -31.00
C LEU A 11 0.60 36.56 -30.32
N LEU A 12 1.53 37.51 -30.49
CA LEU A 12 2.83 37.49 -29.82
C LEU A 12 2.70 37.62 -28.29
N ILE A 13 1.83 38.53 -27.83
CA ILE A 13 1.54 38.72 -26.39
C ILE A 13 0.93 37.45 -25.80
N LEU A 14 -0.01 36.81 -26.49
CA LEU A 14 -0.62 35.54 -26.05
C LEU A 14 0.41 34.40 -25.99
N LEU A 15 1.30 34.29 -26.97
CA LEU A 15 2.38 33.30 -26.99
C LEU A 15 3.39 33.54 -25.84
N VAL A 16 3.76 34.80 -25.59
CA VAL A 16 4.68 35.16 -24.50
C VAL A 16 4.02 34.93 -23.14
N ALA A 17 2.75 35.33 -22.95
CA ALA A 17 2.01 35.11 -21.71
C ALA A 17 1.81 33.60 -21.43
N GLY A 18 1.47 32.82 -22.46
CA GLY A 18 1.38 31.36 -22.36
C GLY A 18 2.74 30.70 -22.05
N GLY A 19 3.83 31.20 -22.65
CA GLY A 19 5.18 30.75 -22.36
C GLY A 19 5.64 31.08 -20.94
N ILE A 20 5.28 32.25 -20.41
CA ILE A 20 5.56 32.66 -19.02
C ILE A 20 4.75 31.80 -18.04
N ASP A 21 3.46 31.58 -18.26
CA ASP A 21 2.63 30.72 -17.39
C ASP A 21 3.17 29.28 -17.38
N LEU A 22 3.54 28.74 -18.55
CA LEU A 22 4.15 27.42 -18.66
C LEU A 22 5.50 27.35 -17.92
N ALA A 23 6.36 28.35 -18.07
CA ALA A 23 7.65 28.42 -17.38
C ALA A 23 7.48 28.54 -15.85
N ILE A 24 6.49 29.31 -15.37
CA ILE A 24 6.14 29.42 -13.94
C ILE A 24 5.66 28.06 -13.42
N ARG A 25 4.76 27.38 -14.14
CA ARG A 25 4.27 26.04 -13.75
C ARG A 25 5.40 25.02 -13.71
N PHE A 26 6.26 25.00 -14.73
CA PHE A 26 7.40 24.10 -14.81
C PHE A 26 8.41 24.34 -13.68
N ASN A 27 8.78 25.60 -13.44
CA ASN A 27 9.69 25.97 -12.35
C ASN A 27 9.07 25.66 -10.97
N ARG A 28 7.75 25.84 -10.80
CA ARG A 28 7.04 25.44 -9.59
C ARG A 28 7.08 23.92 -9.39
N GLN A 29 6.83 23.14 -10.44
CA GLN A 29 6.88 21.68 -10.40
C GLN A 29 8.28 21.18 -10.02
N ALA A 30 9.32 21.66 -10.69
CA ALA A 30 10.71 21.29 -10.39
C ALA A 30 11.12 21.66 -8.95
N ARG A 31 10.66 22.81 -8.43
CA ARG A 31 10.87 23.21 -7.03
C ARG A 31 10.12 22.32 -6.04
N LEU A 32 8.88 21.93 -6.36
CA LEU A 32 8.11 21.01 -5.54
C LEU A 32 8.79 19.64 -5.49
N GLU A 33 9.18 19.08 -6.63
CA GLU A 33 9.91 17.80 -6.71
C GLU A 33 11.22 17.84 -5.90
N ALA A 34 12.01 18.91 -6.04
CA ALA A 34 13.22 19.10 -5.25
C ALA A 34 12.92 19.20 -3.74
N ALA A 35 11.87 19.92 -3.36
CA ALA A 35 11.45 20.03 -1.96
C ALA A 35 10.95 18.70 -1.39
N TYR A 36 10.14 17.94 -2.16
CA TYR A 36 9.67 16.61 -1.80
C TYR A 36 10.83 15.64 -1.62
N LYS A 37 11.82 15.66 -2.52
CA LYS A 37 13.00 14.79 -2.43
C LYS A 37 13.84 15.06 -1.18
N GLN A 38 13.88 16.30 -0.70
CA GLN A 38 14.60 16.69 0.52
C GLN A 38 13.75 16.58 1.80
N LEU A 39 12.44 16.36 1.68
CA LEU A 39 11.52 16.38 2.83
C LEU A 39 11.86 15.29 3.86
N PRO A 40 12.15 14.02 3.49
CA PRO A 40 12.54 13.00 4.46
C PRO A 40 13.77 13.40 5.27
N ASP A 41 14.84 13.88 4.63
CA ASP A 41 16.08 14.29 5.30
C ASP A 41 15.82 15.43 6.29
N ARG A 42 14.96 16.40 5.92
CA ARG A 42 14.60 17.53 6.79
C ARG A 42 13.76 17.10 7.99
N ILE A 43 12.87 16.13 7.82
CA ILE A 43 12.08 15.54 8.92
C ILE A 43 13.03 14.79 9.85
N LEU A 44 13.87 13.90 9.30
CA LEU A 44 14.83 13.09 10.07
C LEU A 44 15.85 13.94 10.82
N ALA A 45 16.30 15.06 10.24
CA ALA A 45 17.23 15.98 10.91
C ALA A 45 16.65 16.62 12.18
N ARG A 46 15.31 16.69 12.31
CA ARG A 46 14.61 17.27 13.46
C ARG A 46 14.20 16.23 14.50
N MET A 47 14.36 14.94 14.19
CA MET A 47 13.99 13.86 15.09
C MET A 47 15.12 13.49 16.05
N SER A 48 14.77 13.20 17.30
CA SER A 48 15.65 12.50 18.23
C SER A 48 15.93 11.08 17.74
N LEU A 49 16.95 10.42 18.31
CA LEU A 49 17.21 9.01 18.00
C LEU A 49 16.00 8.12 18.36
N GLU A 50 15.35 8.39 19.49
CA GLU A 50 14.16 7.68 19.95
C GLU A 50 13.01 7.81 18.95
N GLN A 51 12.73 9.02 18.45
CA GLN A 51 11.72 9.23 17.41
C GLN A 51 12.06 8.46 16.14
N LYS A 52 13.33 8.46 15.71
CA LYS A 52 13.77 7.69 14.53
C LYS A 52 13.55 6.20 14.71
N ILE A 53 13.85 5.67 15.90
CA ILE A 53 13.61 4.25 16.23
C ILE A 53 12.11 3.96 16.21
N GLY A 54 11.29 4.82 16.81
CA GLY A 54 9.83 4.68 16.81
C GLY A 54 9.26 4.61 15.38
N GLN A 55 9.77 5.42 14.45
CA GLN A 55 9.36 5.39 13.05
C GLN A 55 9.65 4.06 12.32
N LEU A 56 10.49 3.19 12.87
CA LEU A 56 10.75 1.84 12.34
C LEU A 56 9.76 0.78 12.88
N LEU A 57 8.92 1.15 13.85
CA LEU A 57 7.98 0.22 14.49
C LEU A 57 6.60 0.31 13.85
N HIS A 58 6.04 -0.87 13.53
CA HIS A 58 4.68 -1.06 13.04
C HIS A 58 3.93 -1.97 14.00
N VAL A 59 3.02 -1.41 14.79
CA VAL A 59 2.45 -2.11 15.96
C VAL A 59 1.00 -2.53 15.74
N SER A 60 0.57 -3.60 16.40
CA SER A 60 -0.84 -4.00 16.41
C SER A 60 -1.58 -3.33 17.56
N LEU A 61 -2.81 -2.87 17.31
CA LEU A 61 -3.64 -2.24 18.33
C LEU A 61 -4.54 -3.25 19.01
N GLN A 62 -4.92 -3.02 20.27
CA GLN A 62 -5.79 -3.92 21.05
C GLN A 62 -7.22 -3.40 21.22
N SER A 63 -7.52 -2.18 20.76
CA SER A 63 -8.83 -1.53 20.89
C SER A 63 -9.35 -1.02 19.54
N ASP A 64 -10.66 -0.80 19.45
CA ASP A 64 -11.37 -0.17 18.31
C ASP A 64 -11.59 1.35 18.51
N ASN A 65 -11.11 1.89 19.63
CA ASN A 65 -11.16 3.31 19.95
C ASN A 65 -9.83 3.80 20.55
N ILE A 66 -9.62 5.12 20.58
CA ILE A 66 -8.45 5.70 21.23
C ILE A 66 -8.51 5.47 22.74
N ASP A 67 -7.60 4.64 23.24
CA ASP A 67 -7.39 4.37 24.65
C ASP A 67 -5.99 4.88 25.11
N PRO A 68 -5.65 4.78 26.41
CA PRO A 68 -4.33 5.18 26.90
C PRO A 68 -3.16 4.39 26.27
N THR A 69 -3.39 3.15 25.84
CA THR A 69 -2.38 2.29 25.22
C THR A 69 -2.02 2.82 23.84
N ILE A 70 -3.01 3.05 22.97
CA ILE A 70 -2.83 3.61 21.63
C ILE A 70 -2.18 5.00 21.72
N ARG A 71 -2.60 5.83 22.69
CA ARG A 71 -1.97 7.13 22.93
C ARG A 71 -0.49 6.98 23.27
N ARG A 72 -0.13 6.04 24.15
CA ARG A 72 1.27 5.77 24.50
C ARG A 72 2.08 5.36 23.27
N GLU A 73 1.59 4.41 22.46
CA GLU A 73 2.31 3.97 21.26
C GLU A 73 2.60 5.15 20.29
N ILE A 74 1.61 6.02 20.06
CA ILE A 74 1.75 7.14 19.11
C ILE A 74 2.53 8.31 19.70
N GLN A 75 2.26 8.65 20.96
CA GLN A 75 2.76 9.89 21.58
C GLN A 75 4.12 9.68 22.27
N GLU A 76 4.31 8.56 22.96
CA GLU A 76 5.52 8.26 23.72
C GLU A 76 6.47 7.37 22.91
N HIS A 77 5.99 6.29 22.28
CA HIS A 77 6.86 5.37 21.52
C HIS A 77 7.10 5.81 20.06
N HIS A 78 6.42 6.87 19.63
CA HIS A 78 6.63 7.48 18.33
C HIS A 78 6.46 6.54 17.13
N VAL A 79 5.57 5.54 17.22
CA VAL A 79 5.44 4.50 16.17
C VAL A 79 5.22 5.10 14.78
N GLY A 80 5.85 4.49 13.76
CA GLY A 80 5.70 4.89 12.36
C GLY A 80 4.43 4.33 11.71
N GLY A 81 3.95 3.18 12.21
CA GLY A 81 2.76 2.55 11.67
C GLY A 81 1.97 1.71 12.67
N VAL A 82 0.73 1.44 12.28
CA VAL A 82 -0.20 0.58 13.01
C VAL A 82 -0.87 -0.39 12.03
N ILE A 83 -1.08 -1.63 12.45
CA ILE A 83 -1.83 -2.64 11.68
C ILE A 83 -3.19 -2.87 12.33
N LEU A 84 -4.24 -2.83 11.52
CA LEU A 84 -5.61 -3.10 11.93
C LEU A 84 -5.98 -4.57 11.67
N PHE A 85 -6.61 -5.18 12.66
CA PHE A 85 -7.21 -6.51 12.61
C PHE A 85 -8.70 -6.40 12.90
N SER A 86 -9.47 -7.48 12.70
CA SER A 86 -10.92 -7.49 12.91
C SER A 86 -11.40 -6.94 14.26
N ARG A 87 -10.60 -7.06 15.32
CA ARG A 87 -10.90 -6.47 16.65
C ARG A 87 -10.92 -4.93 16.68
N ASN A 88 -10.30 -4.29 15.70
CA ASN A 88 -10.25 -2.83 15.55
C ASN A 88 -11.35 -2.32 14.60
N LEU A 89 -12.08 -3.24 13.95
CA LEU A 89 -13.00 -2.94 12.86
C LEU A 89 -14.43 -2.98 13.40
N GLY A 90 -15.10 -1.83 13.37
CA GLY A 90 -16.52 -1.68 13.66
C GLY A 90 -17.29 -1.33 12.38
N THR A 91 -18.18 -0.35 12.44
CA THR A 91 -18.78 0.22 11.22
C THR A 91 -17.75 1.06 10.44
N PRO A 92 -17.98 1.34 9.14
CA PRO A 92 -17.15 2.29 8.38
C PRO A 92 -16.91 3.62 9.10
N GLU A 93 -17.92 4.16 9.78
CA GLU A 93 -17.83 5.39 10.56
C GLU A 93 -16.91 5.24 11.78
N ASN A 94 -16.96 4.08 12.47
CA ASN A 94 -16.04 3.80 13.57
C ASN A 94 -14.60 3.72 13.08
N ILE A 95 -14.37 3.06 11.94
CA ILE A 95 -13.03 2.92 11.36
C ILE A 95 -12.49 4.29 10.95
N GLN A 96 -13.27 5.09 10.20
CA GLN A 96 -12.89 6.45 9.82
C GLN A 96 -12.58 7.33 11.02
N LYS A 97 -13.38 7.22 12.09
CA LYS A 97 -13.13 7.95 13.32
C LYS A 97 -11.82 7.53 13.97
N LEU A 98 -11.58 6.23 14.13
CA LEU A 98 -10.36 5.69 14.72
C LEU A 98 -9.12 6.12 13.92
N THR A 99 -9.13 5.95 12.59
CA THR A 99 -8.00 6.30 11.73
C THR A 99 -7.74 7.81 11.73
N SER A 100 -8.79 8.64 11.69
CA SER A 100 -8.67 10.10 11.78
C SER A 100 -8.10 10.55 13.13
N ASP A 101 -8.59 9.98 14.23
CA ASP A 101 -8.11 10.31 15.57
C ASP A 101 -6.62 9.94 15.74
N MET A 102 -6.21 8.77 15.25
CA MET A 102 -4.79 8.36 15.26
C MET A 102 -3.91 9.29 14.41
N GLN A 103 -4.37 9.67 13.22
CA GLN A 103 -3.64 10.61 12.37
C GLN A 103 -3.50 11.99 13.03
N ASN A 104 -4.54 12.46 13.73
CA ASN A 104 -4.48 13.72 14.47
C ASN A 104 -3.46 13.65 15.61
N LEU A 105 -3.42 12.53 16.36
CA LEU A 105 -2.40 12.32 17.40
C LEU A 105 -0.98 12.31 16.84
N ALA A 106 -0.74 11.59 15.75
CA ALA A 106 0.58 11.48 15.14
C ALA A 106 1.08 12.83 14.58
N LYS A 107 0.21 13.56 13.87
CA LYS A 107 0.51 14.90 13.35
C LYS A 107 0.77 15.91 14.48
N ALA A 108 0.00 15.87 15.56
CA ALA A 108 0.19 16.75 16.70
C ALA A 108 1.49 16.45 17.48
N ASN A 109 1.94 15.19 17.48
CA ASN A 109 3.16 14.78 18.18
C ASN A 109 4.43 15.05 17.38
N GLN A 110 4.52 14.49 16.17
CA GLN A 110 5.78 14.42 15.39
C GLN A 110 5.70 15.13 14.04
N GLY A 111 4.50 15.55 13.61
CA GLY A 111 4.27 16.11 12.28
C GLY A 111 4.35 15.08 11.15
N VAL A 112 4.51 13.79 11.46
CA VAL A 112 4.57 12.69 10.49
C VAL A 112 3.30 11.85 10.62
N PRO A 113 2.55 11.63 9.52
CA PRO A 113 1.35 10.78 9.55
C PRO A 113 1.72 9.30 9.70
N LEU A 114 0.80 8.51 10.27
CA LEU A 114 0.99 7.07 10.42
C LEU A 114 0.80 6.33 9.10
N LEU A 115 1.56 5.25 8.92
CA LEU A 115 1.19 4.15 8.03
C LEU A 115 0.14 3.29 8.74
N ILE A 116 -1.07 3.26 8.23
CA ILE A 116 -2.19 2.46 8.76
C ILE A 116 -2.43 1.32 7.78
N SER A 117 -2.13 0.10 8.21
CA SER A 117 -2.16 -1.08 7.34
C SER A 117 -3.27 -2.07 7.67
N ILE A 118 -3.61 -2.91 6.69
CA ILE A 118 -4.57 -4.00 6.82
C ILE A 118 -4.22 -5.18 5.89
N ASP A 119 -4.53 -6.41 6.31
CA ASP A 119 -4.54 -7.58 5.42
C ASP A 119 -5.92 -7.73 4.74
N GLN A 120 -6.15 -6.97 3.68
CA GLN A 120 -7.36 -7.05 2.86
C GLN A 120 -7.03 -7.69 1.50
N GLU A 121 -6.69 -8.98 1.51
CA GLU A 121 -6.29 -9.73 0.30
C GLU A 121 -7.48 -10.17 -0.56
N GLY A 122 -8.62 -10.44 0.08
CA GLY A 122 -9.75 -11.15 -0.51
C GLY A 122 -9.85 -12.60 -0.02
N GLY A 123 -10.93 -13.30 -0.40
CA GLY A 123 -11.20 -14.67 0.04
C GLY A 123 -11.18 -14.79 1.57
N ARG A 124 -10.39 -15.75 2.09
CA ARG A 124 -10.32 -16.02 3.54
C ARG A 124 -9.51 -14.99 4.33
N VAL A 125 -8.69 -14.17 3.67
CA VAL A 125 -7.89 -13.11 4.31
C VAL A 125 -8.42 -11.76 3.88
N ALA A 126 -9.62 -11.47 4.38
CA ALA A 126 -10.25 -10.17 4.33
C ALA A 126 -10.72 -9.86 5.75
N ARG A 127 -10.44 -8.66 6.25
CA ARG A 127 -10.82 -8.27 7.62
C ARG A 127 -12.19 -7.59 7.68
N LEU A 128 -12.57 -6.88 6.62
CA LEU A 128 -13.85 -6.16 6.48
C LEU A 128 -14.92 -6.99 5.76
N ARG A 129 -14.99 -8.29 6.08
CA ARG A 129 -16.01 -9.18 5.53
C ARG A 129 -17.38 -8.79 6.06
N ASP A 130 -18.40 -8.92 5.24
CA ASP A 130 -19.82 -8.67 5.49
C ASP A 130 -20.21 -7.22 5.85
N ASN A 131 -19.25 -6.36 6.22
CA ASN A 131 -19.50 -4.96 6.56
C ASN A 131 -18.25 -4.08 6.33
N GLY A 132 -18.33 -3.18 5.35
CA GLY A 132 -17.40 -2.05 5.19
C GLY A 132 -16.44 -2.09 4.00
N ALA A 133 -16.39 -3.18 3.23
CA ALA A 133 -15.66 -3.25 1.97
C ALA A 133 -16.29 -4.26 1.00
N THR A 134 -15.99 -4.12 -0.28
CA THR A 134 -16.35 -5.10 -1.31
C THR A 134 -15.57 -6.39 -1.09
N GLU A 135 -16.27 -7.53 -1.06
CA GLU A 135 -15.62 -8.84 -0.98
C GLU A 135 -15.21 -9.35 -2.36
N PHE A 136 -13.90 -9.56 -2.52
CA PHE A 136 -13.35 -10.23 -3.70
C PHE A 136 -13.08 -11.72 -3.43
N PRO A 137 -13.16 -12.58 -4.45
CA PRO A 137 -12.73 -13.97 -4.35
C PRO A 137 -11.29 -14.12 -3.89
N ALA A 138 -10.92 -15.34 -3.48
CA ALA A 138 -9.53 -15.65 -3.18
C ALA A 138 -8.65 -15.45 -4.43
N ALA A 139 -7.38 -15.11 -4.24
CA ALA A 139 -6.44 -14.89 -5.33
C ALA A 139 -6.37 -16.08 -6.29
N MET A 140 -6.45 -17.32 -5.79
CA MET A 140 -6.46 -18.52 -6.63
C MET A 140 -7.64 -18.56 -7.59
N THR A 141 -8.83 -18.11 -7.15
CA THR A 141 -10.01 -18.00 -8.02
C THR A 141 -9.79 -16.96 -9.13
N ILE A 142 -9.18 -15.82 -8.79
CA ILE A 142 -8.80 -14.80 -9.77
C ILE A 142 -7.77 -15.35 -10.75
N GLY A 143 -6.76 -16.07 -10.26
CA GLY A 143 -5.74 -16.70 -11.10
C GLY A 143 -6.31 -17.74 -12.07
N GLN A 144 -7.21 -18.60 -11.59
CA GLN A 144 -7.91 -19.61 -12.39
C GLN A 144 -8.80 -19.02 -13.48
N SER A 145 -9.31 -17.80 -13.31
CA SER A 145 -10.07 -17.11 -14.37
C SER A 145 -9.22 -16.87 -15.62
N GLY A 146 -7.90 -16.82 -15.48
CA GLY A 146 -6.96 -16.49 -16.55
C GLY A 146 -6.93 -15.00 -16.93
N ASP A 147 -7.88 -14.20 -16.45
CA ASP A 147 -8.06 -12.80 -16.84
C ASP A 147 -7.41 -11.83 -15.81
N PRO A 148 -6.31 -11.14 -16.17
CA PRO A 148 -5.63 -10.20 -15.29
C PRO A 148 -6.48 -8.98 -14.91
N ASP A 149 -7.54 -8.66 -15.65
CA ASP A 149 -8.38 -7.51 -15.34
C ASP A 149 -9.14 -7.68 -14.03
N PHE A 150 -9.42 -8.91 -13.60
CA PHE A 150 -9.99 -9.15 -12.27
C PHE A 150 -9.02 -8.81 -11.14
N ALA A 151 -7.72 -9.12 -11.30
CA ALA A 151 -6.69 -8.75 -10.32
C ALA A 151 -6.49 -7.23 -10.27
N ARG A 152 -6.51 -6.57 -11.43
CA ARG A 152 -6.43 -5.10 -11.53
C ARG A 152 -7.63 -4.43 -10.88
N ALA A 153 -8.84 -4.91 -11.16
CA ALA A 153 -10.07 -4.35 -10.62
C ALA A 153 -10.16 -4.54 -9.10
N SER A 154 -9.81 -5.72 -8.58
CA SER A 154 -9.82 -5.96 -7.14
C SER A 154 -8.86 -5.04 -6.40
N ALA A 155 -7.63 -4.88 -6.91
CA ALA A 155 -6.63 -3.98 -6.35
C ALA A 155 -7.11 -2.51 -6.29
N LEU A 156 -7.67 -2.02 -7.39
CA LEU A 156 -8.17 -0.64 -7.48
C LEU A 156 -9.31 -0.39 -6.48
N VAL A 157 -10.32 -1.27 -6.46
CA VAL A 157 -11.49 -1.11 -5.58
C VAL A 157 -11.07 -1.25 -4.12
N THR A 158 -10.31 -2.28 -3.76
CA THR A 158 -9.83 -2.46 -2.39
C THR A 158 -8.99 -1.27 -1.93
N GLY A 159 -8.02 -0.83 -2.72
CA GLY A 159 -7.19 0.32 -2.35
C GLY A 159 -8.00 1.61 -2.20
N TYR A 160 -8.99 1.83 -3.07
CA TYR A 160 -9.89 2.99 -3.00
C TYR A 160 -10.76 2.96 -1.73
N GLU A 161 -11.38 1.81 -1.42
CA GLU A 161 -12.20 1.65 -0.22
C GLU A 161 -11.37 1.80 1.06
N MET A 162 -10.17 1.23 1.10
CA MET A 162 -9.28 1.34 2.26
C MET A 162 -8.85 2.79 2.50
N ASP A 163 -8.53 3.53 1.44
CA ASP A 163 -8.24 4.96 1.54
C ASP A 163 -9.43 5.74 2.11
N ARG A 164 -10.68 5.43 1.69
CA ARG A 164 -11.89 6.07 2.25
C ARG A 164 -12.09 5.78 3.73
N LEU A 165 -11.52 4.71 4.25
CA LEU A 165 -11.53 4.37 5.68
C LEU A 165 -10.33 4.95 6.43
N GLY A 166 -9.42 5.67 5.74
CA GLY A 166 -8.19 6.21 6.32
C GLY A 166 -7.06 5.18 6.44
N ILE A 167 -7.18 4.02 5.77
CA ILE A 167 -6.19 2.96 5.71
C ILE A 167 -5.36 3.16 4.44
N ASN A 168 -4.08 3.50 4.62
CA ASN A 168 -3.20 3.93 3.52
C ASN A 168 -2.16 2.88 3.12
N LEU A 169 -2.22 1.67 3.69
CA LEU A 169 -1.41 0.53 3.29
C LEU A 169 -2.27 -0.75 3.22
N VAL A 170 -2.29 -1.42 2.07
CA VAL A 170 -2.88 -2.76 1.92
C VAL A 170 -1.76 -3.77 1.81
N LEU A 171 -1.73 -4.73 2.73
CA LEU A 171 -0.75 -5.81 2.74
C LEU A 171 -1.16 -6.89 1.72
N ALA A 172 -1.13 -6.53 0.44
CA ALA A 172 -1.42 -7.38 -0.71
C ALA A 172 -0.73 -6.76 -1.94
N PRO A 173 -0.42 -7.54 -2.99
CA PRO A 173 -0.83 -8.93 -3.22
C PRO A 173 0.11 -9.98 -2.61
N VAL A 174 -0.37 -11.21 -2.56
CA VAL A 174 0.45 -12.40 -2.26
C VAL A 174 1.11 -12.88 -3.56
N LEU A 175 2.44 -12.85 -3.58
CA LEU A 175 3.32 -13.21 -4.68
C LEU A 175 3.86 -14.64 -4.59
N ASP A 176 3.51 -15.37 -3.53
CA ASP A 176 3.97 -16.74 -3.36
C ASP A 176 3.40 -17.65 -4.44
N ILE A 177 4.22 -18.53 -5.00
CA ILE A 177 3.80 -19.57 -5.96
C ILE A 177 3.39 -20.80 -5.18
N ASN A 178 2.12 -21.22 -5.23
CA ASN A 178 1.63 -22.35 -4.45
C ASN A 178 2.00 -23.71 -5.09
N ASN A 179 3.29 -23.99 -5.21
CA ASN A 179 3.86 -25.21 -5.80
C ASN A 179 3.81 -26.43 -4.83
N ASN A 180 3.48 -26.22 -3.56
CA ASN A 180 3.26 -27.27 -2.58
C ASN A 180 1.76 -27.42 -2.24
N PRO A 181 1.08 -28.49 -2.67
CA PRO A 181 -0.35 -28.68 -2.42
C PRO A 181 -0.69 -28.90 -0.93
N LEU A 182 0.30 -29.25 -0.10
CA LEU A 182 0.14 -29.42 1.34
C LEU A 182 0.41 -28.12 2.12
N ASN A 183 0.72 -27.01 1.45
CA ASN A 183 0.93 -25.72 2.10
C ASN A 183 -0.35 -25.27 2.82
N PRO A 184 -0.34 -25.12 4.16
CA PRO A 184 -1.52 -24.76 4.92
C PRO A 184 -1.77 -23.24 4.97
N VAL A 185 -0.76 -22.42 4.67
CA VAL A 185 -0.77 -20.97 4.91
C VAL A 185 -1.00 -20.15 3.65
N ILE A 186 -0.40 -20.52 2.52
CA ILE A 186 -0.60 -19.83 1.24
C ILE A 186 -1.86 -20.37 0.58
N ASN A 187 -1.79 -21.57 -0.01
CA ASN A 187 -2.94 -22.26 -0.59
C ASN A 187 -3.74 -21.30 -1.51
N THR A 188 -5.05 -21.15 -1.28
CA THR A 188 -5.95 -20.25 -2.03
C THR A 188 -5.56 -18.76 -2.03
N ARG A 189 -4.61 -18.33 -1.19
CA ARG A 189 -4.11 -16.94 -1.16
C ARG A 189 -3.12 -16.62 -2.29
N SER A 190 -2.51 -17.63 -2.90
CA SER A 190 -1.71 -17.44 -4.12
C SER A 190 -2.62 -17.35 -5.34
N TYR A 191 -2.20 -16.64 -6.39
CA TYR A 191 -2.86 -16.69 -7.68
C TYR A 191 -2.74 -18.06 -8.37
N GLY A 192 -1.76 -18.91 -8.03
CA GLY A 192 -1.67 -20.24 -8.61
C GLY A 192 -0.35 -20.95 -8.36
N GLU A 193 -0.14 -22.03 -9.11
CA GLU A 193 0.98 -22.96 -8.92
C GLU A 193 2.17 -22.70 -9.86
N SER A 194 2.05 -21.75 -10.79
CA SER A 194 3.10 -21.40 -11.76
C SER A 194 3.53 -19.94 -11.65
N ASP A 195 4.82 -19.69 -11.85
CA ASP A 195 5.42 -18.37 -11.92
C ASP A 195 4.70 -17.47 -12.93
N ALA A 196 4.43 -17.97 -14.14
CA ALA A 196 3.79 -17.21 -15.20
C ALA A 196 2.38 -16.68 -14.83
N VAL A 197 1.59 -17.47 -14.08
CA VAL A 197 0.26 -17.02 -13.62
C VAL A 197 0.40 -15.99 -12.49
N VAL A 198 1.28 -16.26 -11.52
CA VAL A 198 1.47 -15.36 -10.38
C VAL A 198 2.05 -14.02 -10.82
N GLU A 199 3.06 -14.01 -11.69
CA GLU A 199 3.64 -12.79 -12.27
C GLU A 199 2.59 -11.97 -13.01
N ARG A 200 1.84 -12.60 -13.93
CA ARG A 200 0.82 -11.91 -14.74
C ARG A 200 -0.25 -11.27 -13.88
N MET A 201 -0.76 -11.98 -12.88
CA MET A 201 -1.81 -11.47 -11.99
C MET A 201 -1.27 -10.38 -11.05
N SER A 202 -0.04 -10.52 -10.57
CA SER A 202 0.59 -9.58 -9.65
C SER A 202 0.94 -8.24 -10.31
N LEU A 203 1.41 -8.26 -11.56
CA LEU A 203 1.63 -7.05 -12.35
C LEU A 203 0.30 -6.32 -12.62
N ALA A 204 -0.78 -7.06 -12.89
CA ALA A 204 -2.11 -6.47 -13.07
C ALA A 204 -2.65 -5.89 -11.75
N TYR A 205 -2.46 -6.59 -10.63
CA TYR A 205 -2.77 -6.07 -9.29
C TYR A 205 -1.99 -4.78 -9.03
N GLN A 206 -0.68 -4.75 -9.28
CA GLN A 206 0.14 -3.54 -9.14
C GLN A 206 -0.43 -2.38 -9.95
N ALA A 207 -0.79 -2.61 -11.22
CA ALA A 207 -1.37 -1.56 -12.07
C ALA A 207 -2.69 -1.00 -11.51
N GLY A 208 -3.51 -1.82 -10.87
CA GLY A 208 -4.74 -1.39 -10.18
C GLY A 208 -4.45 -0.66 -8.87
N ALA A 209 -3.55 -1.20 -8.04
CA ALA A 209 -3.18 -0.62 -6.76
C ALA A 209 -2.50 0.76 -6.90
N LEU A 210 -1.67 0.97 -7.92
CA LEU A 210 -1.02 2.25 -8.17
C LEU A 210 -2.00 3.36 -8.62
N GLN A 211 -3.22 3.00 -9.02
CA GLN A 211 -4.30 3.95 -9.29
C GLN A 211 -5.12 4.27 -8.04
N ALA A 212 -4.97 3.47 -6.97
CA ALA A 212 -5.55 3.75 -5.67
C ALA A 212 -4.65 4.68 -4.84
N LEU A 213 -5.19 5.19 -3.74
CA LEU A 213 -4.47 6.07 -2.81
C LEU A 213 -3.90 5.31 -1.59
N SER A 214 -4.23 4.03 -1.45
CA SER A 214 -3.67 3.12 -0.45
C SER A 214 -2.59 2.25 -1.09
N GLY A 215 -1.39 2.26 -0.53
CA GLY A 215 -0.21 1.62 -1.13
C GLY A 215 -0.23 0.09 -0.99
N PRO A 216 0.13 -0.68 -2.02
CA PRO A 216 0.27 -2.14 -1.94
C PRO A 216 1.58 -2.55 -1.24
N VAL A 217 1.59 -3.73 -0.64
CA VAL A 217 2.79 -4.38 -0.11
C VAL A 217 2.81 -5.83 -0.54
N ILE A 218 3.80 -6.17 -1.36
CA ILE A 218 4.03 -7.53 -1.85
C ILE A 218 4.52 -8.44 -0.72
N LYS A 219 4.09 -9.70 -0.73
CA LYS A 219 4.46 -10.69 0.30
C LYS A 219 4.38 -12.13 -0.21
N HIS A 220 5.05 -13.11 0.38
CA HIS A 220 5.90 -13.02 1.56
C HIS A 220 7.35 -13.33 1.16
N PHE A 221 8.17 -12.30 0.95
CA PHE A 221 9.56 -12.48 0.54
C PHE A 221 10.33 -13.38 1.53
N PRO A 222 11.18 -14.33 1.07
CA PRO A 222 11.59 -14.58 -0.32
C PRO A 222 10.69 -15.57 -1.09
N GLY A 223 9.48 -15.84 -0.59
CA GLY A 223 8.56 -16.85 -1.10
C GLY A 223 8.21 -17.84 0.02
N HIS A 224 6.92 -18.03 0.26
CA HIS A 224 6.38 -18.94 1.29
C HIS A 224 5.55 -20.08 0.67
N GLY A 225 5.56 -20.18 -0.65
CA GLY A 225 4.73 -21.11 -1.43
C GLY A 225 5.07 -22.59 -1.27
N ASP A 226 6.34 -22.92 -1.04
CA ASP A 226 6.85 -24.30 -0.91
C ASP A 226 7.00 -24.77 0.55
N THR A 227 6.30 -24.14 1.50
CA THR A 227 6.39 -24.55 2.91
C THR A 227 5.31 -25.56 3.29
N ALA A 228 5.68 -26.59 4.05
CA ALA A 228 4.73 -27.58 4.59
C ALA A 228 4.30 -27.27 6.05
N VAL A 229 4.83 -26.18 6.63
CA VAL A 229 4.65 -25.82 8.04
C VAL A 229 4.03 -24.43 8.12
N ASP A 230 3.01 -24.30 8.98
CA ASP A 230 2.40 -23.01 9.26
C ASP A 230 3.34 -22.11 10.08
N SER A 231 3.72 -20.95 9.52
CA SER A 231 4.57 -19.96 10.19
C SER A 231 3.98 -19.37 11.46
N HIS A 232 2.67 -19.48 11.67
CA HIS A 232 2.04 -19.11 12.94
C HIS A 232 2.31 -20.13 14.06
N LEU A 233 2.70 -21.37 13.70
CA LEU A 233 2.86 -22.48 14.64
C LEU A 233 4.33 -22.87 14.85
N ALA A 234 5.14 -22.80 13.80
CA ALA A 234 6.57 -23.12 13.85
C ALA A 234 7.32 -22.41 12.74
N LEU A 235 8.65 -22.32 12.85
CA LEU A 235 9.49 -21.70 11.83
C LEU A 235 9.49 -22.56 10.55
N PRO A 236 8.95 -22.08 9.42
CA PRO A 236 9.00 -22.82 8.16
C PRO A 236 10.44 -22.84 7.63
N LYS A 237 10.78 -23.92 6.92
CA LYS A 237 12.07 -24.08 6.26
C LYS A 237 11.83 -24.41 4.79
N ILE A 238 12.53 -23.70 3.91
CA ILE A 238 12.65 -24.02 2.49
C ILE A 238 14.10 -24.48 2.28
N GLU A 239 14.29 -25.75 1.92
CA GLU A 239 15.60 -26.36 1.69
C GLU A 239 16.01 -26.23 0.22
N ARG A 240 16.21 -25.00 -0.24
CA ARG A 240 16.63 -24.65 -1.60
C ARG A 240 17.90 -23.80 -1.58
N ASP A 241 18.71 -23.91 -2.62
CA ASP A 241 19.81 -22.97 -2.84
C ASP A 241 19.30 -21.69 -3.51
N LEU A 242 20.17 -20.67 -3.61
CA LEU A 242 19.78 -19.39 -4.20
C LEU A 242 19.41 -19.52 -5.68
N THR A 243 20.06 -20.42 -6.43
CA THR A 243 19.79 -20.62 -7.85
C THR A 243 18.39 -21.17 -8.06
N ASP A 244 17.99 -22.13 -7.22
CA ASP A 244 16.64 -22.69 -7.22
C ASP A 244 15.61 -21.60 -6.89
N LEU A 245 15.85 -20.79 -5.85
CA LEU A 245 14.96 -19.68 -5.47
C LEU A 245 14.82 -18.63 -6.58
N GLU A 246 15.93 -18.24 -7.22
CA GLU A 246 15.93 -17.31 -8.38
C GLU A 246 15.17 -17.89 -9.58
N SER A 247 15.17 -19.22 -9.74
CA SER A 247 14.48 -19.88 -10.85
C SER A 247 12.96 -19.98 -10.67
N LEU A 248 12.44 -19.78 -9.45
CA LEU A 248 11.03 -19.95 -9.12
C LEU A 248 10.50 -18.92 -8.11
N GLU A 249 10.78 -19.08 -6.82
CA GLU A 249 10.15 -18.31 -5.73
C GLU A 249 10.37 -16.79 -5.84
N LEU A 250 11.54 -16.36 -6.31
CA LEU A 250 11.89 -14.94 -6.40
C LEU A 250 11.38 -14.27 -7.68
N LYS A 251 10.97 -15.02 -8.70
CA LYS A 251 10.57 -14.44 -10.00
C LYS A 251 9.46 -13.40 -9.90
N PRO A 252 8.41 -13.58 -9.07
CA PRO A 252 7.34 -12.60 -9.02
C PRO A 252 7.71 -11.30 -8.25
N PHE A 253 8.79 -11.30 -7.46
CA PHE A 253 9.23 -10.17 -6.62
C PHE A 253 10.13 -9.19 -7.38
#